data_AF-A0A520FDJ7-F1
#
_entry.id   AF-A0A520FDJ7-F1
#
_cell.length_a   1.000
_cell.length_b   1.000
_cell.length_c   1.000
_cell.angle_alpha   90.00
_cell.angle_beta   90.00
_cell.angle_gamma   90.00
#
_symmetry.space_group_name_H-M   'P 1'
#
loop_
_entity.id
_entity.type
_entity.pdbx_description
1 polymer ?
#
loop_
_entity_poly.entity_id
_entity_poly.type
_entity_poly.pdbx_seq_one_letter_code
_entity_poly.pdbx_strand_id
1 'polypeptide(L)'
;GRWLAVGGGGYGLVRVVPRAWTHLIAAALGRDIDPMAPLPDTWRERVRTMAPSVDLPQTMGDGGDVDYPAWDGPGGSLAGTDGTDRALERVDSAIIATRRAVFPLLGLDPEDPRD
;
A
#
# COMPACT_ATOMS: atom_id res chain seq x y z
N GLY A 1 -1.98 -21.31 -8.54
CA GLY A 1 -1.32 -22.14 -7.50
C GLY A 1 -2.24 -22.32 -6.30
N ARG A 2 -1.84 -23.11 -5.29
CA ARG A 2 -2.55 -23.22 -3.99
C ARG A 2 -1.95 -22.21 -3.01
N TRP A 3 -2.78 -21.50 -2.26
CA TRP A 3 -2.36 -20.45 -1.34
C TRP A 3 -2.72 -20.82 0.10
N LEU A 4 -1.85 -20.46 1.04
CA LEU A 4 -2.12 -20.48 2.47
C LEU A 4 -1.88 -19.06 3.00
N ALA A 5 -2.96 -18.37 3.38
CA ALA A 5 -2.89 -17.08 4.04
C ALA A 5 -3.04 -17.27 5.54
N VAL A 6 -2.10 -16.72 6.32
CA VAL A 6 -2.11 -16.80 7.78
C VAL A 6 -2.06 -15.41 8.40
N GLY A 7 -2.70 -15.31 9.56
CA GLY A 7 -2.64 -14.14 10.44
C GLY A 7 -1.26 -13.87 11.01
N GLY A 8 -1.18 -12.81 11.81
CA GLY A 8 -0.03 -12.44 12.61
C GLY A 8 -0.45 -11.45 13.70
N GLY A 9 0.51 -10.71 14.25
CA GLY A 9 0.21 -9.63 15.19
C GLY A 9 -0.55 -8.48 14.53
N GLY A 10 -1.49 -7.90 15.26
CA GLY A 10 -2.26 -6.73 14.85
C GLY A 10 -3.07 -6.19 16.01
N TYR A 11 -2.75 -4.99 16.47
CA TYR A 11 -3.28 -4.47 17.75
C TYR A 11 -4.40 -3.45 17.58
N GLY A 12 -4.64 -2.98 16.34
CA GLY A 12 -5.81 -2.18 15.98
C GLY A 12 -7.05 -3.06 15.78
N LEU A 13 -7.46 -3.79 16.83
CA LEU A 13 -8.46 -4.86 16.74
C LEU A 13 -9.81 -4.44 16.17
N VAL A 14 -10.19 -3.17 16.37
CA VAL A 14 -11.45 -2.62 15.86
C VAL A 14 -11.22 -1.75 14.62
N ARG A 15 -10.26 -0.82 14.69
CA ARG A 15 -10.09 0.20 13.65
C ARG A 15 -9.32 -0.30 12.43
N VAL A 16 -8.41 -1.26 12.57
CA VAL A 16 -7.43 -1.58 11.50
C VAL A 16 -7.55 -3.02 11.02
N VAL A 17 -7.37 -3.98 11.92
CA VAL A 17 -7.21 -5.40 11.57
C VAL A 17 -8.37 -5.93 10.72
N PRO A 18 -9.65 -5.69 11.06
CA PRO A 18 -10.76 -6.20 10.25
C PRO A 18 -10.80 -5.61 8.84
N ARG A 19 -10.55 -4.30 8.69
CA ARG A 19 -10.57 -3.62 7.37
C ARG A 19 -9.38 -4.06 6.51
N ALA A 20 -8.19 -4.13 7.09
CA ALA A 20 -6.98 -4.57 6.39
C ALA A 20 -7.11 -6.02 5.87
N TRP A 21 -7.63 -6.93 6.70
CA TRP A 21 -7.89 -8.31 6.26
C TRP A 21 -8.99 -8.42 5.22
N THR A 22 -10.02 -7.57 5.32
CA THR A 22 -11.07 -7.51 4.30
C THR A 22 -10.50 -7.11 2.94
N HIS A 23 -9.68 -6.05 2.89
CA HIS A 23 -8.97 -5.64 1.67
C HIS A 23 -8.04 -6.72 1.12
N LEU A 24 -7.27 -7.39 1.99
CA LEU A 24 -6.37 -8.48 1.57
C LEU A 24 -7.14 -9.63 0.90
N ILE A 25 -8.25 -10.04 1.50
CA ILE A 25 -9.12 -11.09 0.93
C ILE A 25 -9.73 -10.62 -0.39
N ALA A 26 -10.15 -9.37 -0.48
CA ALA A 26 -10.73 -8.80 -1.68
C ALA A 26 -9.73 -8.78 -2.85
N ALA A 27 -8.49 -8.33 -2.59
CA ALA A 27 -7.39 -8.37 -3.54
C ALA A 27 -7.07 -9.80 -4.00
N ALA A 28 -7.02 -10.76 -3.06
CA ALA A 28 -6.81 -12.18 -3.40
C ALA A 28 -7.93 -12.77 -4.28
N LEU A 29 -9.14 -12.20 -4.21
CA LEU A 29 -10.28 -12.55 -5.04
C LEU A 29 -10.36 -11.74 -6.35
N GLY A 30 -9.44 -10.80 -6.58
CA GLY A 30 -9.49 -9.87 -7.71
C GLY A 30 -10.71 -8.95 -7.67
N ARG A 31 -11.12 -8.54 -6.46
CA ARG A 31 -12.28 -7.68 -6.21
C ARG A 31 -11.87 -6.52 -5.32
N ASP A 32 -11.43 -5.42 -5.92
CA ASP A 32 -11.00 -4.27 -5.12
C ASP A 32 -12.18 -3.65 -4.38
N ILE A 33 -11.90 -3.16 -3.17
CA ILE A 33 -12.85 -2.42 -2.35
C ILE A 33 -12.43 -0.96 -2.36
N ASP A 34 -13.34 -0.08 -2.78
CA ASP A 34 -13.14 1.36 -2.70
C ASP A 34 -12.85 1.76 -1.23
N PRO A 35 -11.72 2.41 -0.92
CA PRO A 35 -11.42 2.91 0.42
C PRO A 35 -12.48 3.87 0.97
N MET A 36 -13.25 4.53 0.10
CA MET A 36 -14.34 5.42 0.49
C MET A 36 -15.67 4.68 0.69
N ALA A 37 -15.75 3.38 0.37
CA ALA A 37 -16.94 2.59 0.62
C ALA A 37 -17.31 2.60 2.11
N PRO A 38 -18.59 2.81 2.45
CA PRO A 38 -19.03 2.82 3.84
C PRO A 38 -18.88 1.43 4.46
N LEU A 39 -18.53 1.40 5.75
CA LEU A 39 -18.56 0.16 6.50
C LEU A 39 -20.01 -0.34 6.67
N PRO A 40 -20.27 -1.65 6.51
CA PRO A 40 -21.61 -2.21 6.68
C PRO A 40 -22.22 -1.82 8.04
N ASP A 41 -23.46 -1.32 8.03
CA ASP A 41 -24.15 -0.92 9.26
C ASP A 41 -24.24 -2.07 10.26
N THR A 42 -24.54 -3.27 9.78
CA THR A 42 -24.62 -4.49 10.61
C THR A 42 -23.32 -4.81 11.34
N TRP A 43 -22.17 -4.55 10.70
CA TRP A 43 -20.87 -4.69 11.34
C TRP A 43 -20.65 -3.58 12.37
N ARG A 44 -20.92 -2.32 12.01
CA ARG A 44 -20.74 -1.17 12.90
C ARG A 44 -21.60 -1.30 14.16
N GLU A 45 -22.86 -1.69 14.03
CA GLU A 45 -23.78 -1.95 15.14
C GLU A 45 -23.24 -3.03 16.08
N ARG A 46 -22.83 -4.18 15.52
CA ARG A 46 -22.25 -5.29 16.30
C ARG A 46 -21.03 -4.85 17.10
N VAL A 47 -20.13 -4.09 16.48
CA VAL A 47 -18.91 -3.64 17.14
C VAL A 47 -19.20 -2.57 18.20
N ARG A 48 -20.17 -1.66 17.98
CA ARG A 48 -20.60 -0.71 19.03
C ARG A 48 -21.07 -1.42 20.29
N THR A 49 -21.75 -2.56 20.16
CA THR A 49 -22.14 -3.37 21.33
C THR A 49 -20.94 -3.98 22.07
N MET A 50 -19.91 -4.41 21.33
CA MET A 50 -18.72 -5.06 21.91
C MET A 50 -17.68 -4.06 22.45
N ALA A 51 -17.61 -2.86 21.87
CA ALA A 51 -16.60 -1.84 22.15
C ALA A 51 -17.22 -0.43 22.13
N PRO A 52 -18.11 -0.11 23.09
CA PRO A 52 -18.92 1.11 23.05
C PRO A 52 -18.12 2.41 23.19
N SER A 53 -16.91 2.34 23.74
CA SER A 53 -16.01 3.50 23.91
C SER A 53 -15.10 3.76 22.71
N VAL A 54 -15.13 2.90 21.69
CA VAL A 54 -14.24 3.03 20.52
C VAL A 54 -14.94 3.84 19.44
N ASP A 55 -14.27 4.88 18.96
CA ASP A 55 -14.69 5.59 17.76
C ASP A 55 -14.46 4.72 16.50
N LEU A 56 -15.54 4.41 15.80
CA LEU A 56 -15.53 3.49 14.67
C LEU A 56 -15.21 4.23 13.37
N PRO A 57 -14.36 3.66 12.51
CA PRO A 57 -14.21 4.17 11.15
C PRO A 57 -15.57 4.13 10.43
N GLN A 58 -15.78 5.09 9.53
CA GLN A 58 -17.02 5.17 8.73
C GLN A 58 -16.86 4.48 7.37
N THR A 59 -15.63 4.39 6.87
CA THR A 59 -15.32 3.84 5.55
C THR A 59 -14.23 2.77 5.62
N MET A 60 -14.02 2.10 4.48
CA MET A 60 -13.01 1.06 4.30
C MET A 60 -11.56 1.60 4.31
N GLY A 61 -11.36 2.91 4.34
CA GLY A 61 -10.08 3.60 4.37
C GLY A 61 -10.04 4.73 5.42
N ASP A 62 -8.96 5.49 5.43
CA ASP A 62 -8.72 6.55 6.44
C ASP A 62 -8.73 7.97 5.84
N GLY A 63 -9.15 8.12 4.57
CA GLY A 63 -9.32 9.41 3.90
C GLY A 63 -8.03 10.13 3.52
N GLY A 64 -6.88 9.46 3.63
CA GLY A 64 -5.59 9.97 3.16
C GLY A 64 -5.41 9.77 1.65
N ASP A 65 -4.67 10.68 1.04
CA ASP A 65 -4.12 10.47 -0.31
C ASP A 65 -3.05 9.39 -0.23
N VAL A 66 -3.20 8.36 -1.07
CA VAL A 66 -2.29 7.22 -1.18
C VAL A 66 -1.58 7.19 -2.53
N ASP A 67 -1.78 8.21 -3.36
CA ASP A 67 -1.07 8.36 -4.61
C ASP A 67 0.41 8.61 -4.33
N TYR A 68 1.23 8.06 -5.21
CA TYR A 68 2.67 8.26 -5.20
C TYR A 68 3.17 8.38 -6.65
N PRO A 69 4.22 9.17 -6.90
CA PRO A 69 4.87 9.15 -8.19
C PRO A 69 5.49 7.77 -8.40
N ALA A 70 5.04 7.06 -9.43
CA ALA A 70 5.70 5.83 -9.85
C ALA A 70 7.16 6.14 -10.21
N TRP A 71 8.05 5.20 -9.92
CA TRP A 71 9.43 5.33 -10.36
C TRP A 71 9.47 5.09 -11.88
N ASP A 72 9.97 6.06 -12.64
CA ASP A 72 9.98 6.03 -14.11
C ASP A 72 11.15 5.23 -14.70
N GLY A 73 11.88 4.49 -13.86
CA GLY A 73 13.00 3.65 -14.26
C GLY A 73 14.28 4.42 -14.60
N PRO A 74 15.32 3.70 -15.05
CA PRO A 74 16.59 4.29 -15.46
C PRO A 74 16.41 5.25 -16.64
N GLY A 75 16.72 6.54 -16.45
CA GLY A 75 16.61 7.57 -17.49
C GLY A 75 15.22 8.20 -17.64
N GLY A 76 14.29 7.94 -16.71
CA GLY A 76 13.00 8.62 -16.63
C GLY A 76 13.13 10.15 -16.48
N SER A 77 12.19 10.89 -17.05
CA SER A 77 12.19 12.35 -16.98
C SER A 77 11.50 12.81 -15.69
N LEU A 78 12.23 13.51 -14.83
CA LEU A 78 11.62 14.32 -13.77
C LEU A 78 10.96 15.54 -14.42
N ALA A 79 9.76 15.36 -14.95
CA ALA A 79 8.96 16.46 -15.49
C ALA A 79 8.22 17.14 -14.33
N GLY A 80 8.88 18.12 -13.69
CA GLY A 80 8.29 18.96 -12.64
C GLY A 80 9.19 20.14 -12.29
N THR A 81 8.62 21.20 -11.72
CA THR A 81 9.31 22.46 -11.36
C THR A 81 9.56 22.55 -9.85
N ASP A 82 10.81 22.86 -9.50
CA ASP A 82 11.36 23.35 -8.23
C ASP A 82 11.45 22.38 -7.04
N GLY A 83 12.64 22.36 -6.41
CA GLY A 83 12.96 21.92 -5.02
C GLY A 83 12.74 20.44 -4.68
N THR A 84 11.53 19.96 -4.88
CA THR A 84 11.04 18.59 -4.76
C THR A 84 11.78 17.66 -5.72
N ASP A 85 12.12 18.16 -6.92
CA ASP A 85 12.85 17.43 -7.95
C ASP A 85 14.21 16.94 -7.44
N ARG A 86 14.98 17.76 -6.72
CA ARG A 86 16.29 17.32 -6.21
C ARG A 86 16.22 16.23 -5.15
N ALA A 87 15.13 16.20 -4.38
CA ALA A 87 14.95 15.12 -3.40
C ALA A 87 14.64 13.80 -4.12
N LEU A 88 13.77 13.85 -5.14
CA LEU A 88 13.42 12.72 -5.99
C LEU A 88 14.64 12.25 -6.81
N GLU A 89 15.42 13.14 -7.41
CA GLU A 89 16.68 12.83 -8.12
C GLU A 89 17.65 12.01 -7.26
N ARG A 90 17.76 12.36 -5.97
CA ARG A 90 18.64 11.63 -5.04
C ARG A 90 18.10 10.25 -4.72
N VAL A 91 16.78 10.11 -4.61
CA VAL A 91 16.12 8.81 -4.41
C VAL A 91 16.33 7.95 -5.66
N ASP A 92 16.09 8.47 -6.86
CA ASP A 92 16.30 7.76 -8.12
C ASP A 92 17.75 7.32 -8.29
N SER A 93 18.69 8.22 -7.99
CA SER A 93 20.13 7.92 -8.00
C SER A 93 20.49 6.79 -7.03
N ALA A 94 19.88 6.79 -5.84
CA ALA A 94 20.10 5.75 -4.83
C ALA A 94 19.47 4.40 -5.26
N ILE A 95 18.28 4.42 -5.87
CA ILE A 95 17.63 3.23 -6.44
C ILE A 95 18.53 2.63 -7.53
N ILE A 96 18.99 3.44 -8.50
CA ILE A 96 19.87 3.00 -9.59
C ILE A 96 21.18 2.44 -9.04
N ALA A 97 21.83 3.14 -8.11
CA ALA A 97 23.08 2.67 -7.49
C ALA A 97 22.89 1.31 -6.78
N THR A 98 21.78 1.14 -6.07
CA THR A 98 21.45 -0.11 -5.37
C THR A 98 21.19 -1.24 -6.38
N ARG A 99 20.40 -0.97 -7.43
CA ARG A 99 20.14 -1.94 -8.51
C ARG A 99 21.46 -2.41 -9.14
N ARG A 100 22.32 -1.48 -9.56
CA ARG A 100 23.63 -1.79 -10.16
C ARG A 100 24.54 -2.60 -9.24
N ALA A 101 24.48 -2.37 -7.93
CA ALA A 101 25.29 -3.11 -6.96
C ALA A 101 24.74 -4.52 -6.66
N VAL A 102 23.42 -4.72 -6.65
CA VAL A 102 22.78 -5.94 -6.13
C VAL A 102 22.26 -6.85 -7.24
N PHE A 103 21.63 -6.30 -8.28
CA PHE A 103 20.89 -7.08 -9.29
C PHE A 103 21.76 -8.08 -10.06
N PRO A 104 22.99 -7.74 -10.48
CA PRO A 104 23.87 -8.70 -11.14
C PRO A 104 24.18 -9.94 -10.29
N LEU A 105 24.19 -9.80 -8.96
CA LEU A 105 24.42 -10.93 -8.03
C LEU A 105 23.22 -11.90 -7.98
N LEU A 106 22.05 -11.46 -8.44
CA LEU A 106 20.80 -12.21 -8.48
C LEU A 106 20.41 -12.63 -9.91
N GLY A 107 21.23 -12.31 -10.92
CA GLY A 107 20.91 -12.57 -12.34
C GLY A 107 19.83 -11.65 -12.92
N LEU A 108 19.62 -10.48 -12.32
CA LEU A 108 18.68 -9.46 -12.77
C LEU A 108 19.40 -8.35 -13.53
N ASP A 109 18.73 -7.72 -14.50
CA ASP A 109 19.27 -6.58 -15.26
C ASP A 109 18.97 -5.27 -14.50
N PRO A 110 20.01 -4.53 -14.03
CA PRO A 110 19.80 -3.27 -13.32
C PRO A 110 19.15 -2.18 -14.19
N GLU A 111 19.23 -2.29 -15.52
CA GLU A 111 18.70 -1.30 -16.46
C GLU A 111 17.38 -1.72 -17.14
N ASP A 112 16.73 -2.81 -16.70
CA ASP A 112 15.44 -3.25 -17.26
C ASP A 112 14.36 -2.15 -17.09
N PRO A 113 13.78 -1.61 -18.18
CA PRO A 113 12.80 -0.54 -18.13
C PRO A 113 11.37 -1.02 -17.80
N ARG A 114 11.18 -2.33 -17.55
CA ARG A 114 9.87 -2.91 -17.21
C ARG A 114 9.61 -2.96 -15.70
N ASP A 115 10.62 -2.65 -14.90
CA ASP A 115 10.54 -2.53 -13.43
C ASP A 115 10.12 -1.12 -13.02
#